data_AF-A0ABD2WBL7-F1
#
_entry.id   AF-A0ABD2WBL7-F1
#
_cell.length_a   1.000
_cell.length_b   1.000
_cell.length_c   1.000
_cell.angle_alpha   90.00
_cell.angle_beta   90.00
_cell.angle_gamma   90.00
#
_symmetry.space_group_name_H-M   'P 1'
#
loop_
_entity.id
_entity.type
_entity.pdbx_description
1 polymer ?
#
loop_
_entity_poly.entity_id
_entity_poly.type
_entity_poly.pdbx_seq_one_letter_code
_entity_poly.pdbx_strand_id
1 'polypeptide(L)'
;MSGSGKGLLGMWLYRRDEEWTVKEGSPLHKSRDVPMHEKVASGDTKNSVVFSLKNQIGGLARALQVFQDLGVNVVHIESRKSMRRGSEYEILVDVECDGKRMEQLTRMLSREVAAINLAQYEEIGTMPHHPPLSAAPSFDFSEVDMVWFPRKIADLDKAQKVLMYGTELDADHPGFKDPVYRKRREQFADIANNYKYGMPIPKIQYTPEEIKTWGTIFRELHQLYQKHACKEFLENWPKLEKYCGYREDNIPQLQDVNVFLKKMTGFQLRPVAGYLSPRDFLAGLAFRVFHCTQYIRHSSDPFYTPEPDCCHELLGHMPLLANPSFAQFSQELGLASLGAADEDVDKLATLYFFTVEFGLCKQDGELRVYGAGLLSSIAELRHAVSAPAKILRFEPEVTVHQECIITAFQNAYYYSDSIEEAKEKMREFASGIKRAFGLRYNPYTQSVDVLTDAQKITALVSELRGDLCIVSNALRKIQEQDESVDVERIANLLTKGCIASSSGGSSPPSSSSSAQQRRRQKNYDDDSDSSSDDDDDDDDSDASPNRDEKQQQEKQQSIAEASSSYKA
;
A
#
# COMPACT_ATOMS: atom_id res chain seq x y z
N MET A 1 -38.37 14.49 -2.74
CA MET A 1 -39.67 13.82 -2.48
C MET A 1 -39.46 12.31 -2.52
N SER A 2 -40.34 11.52 -1.90
CA SER A 2 -40.09 10.13 -1.52
C SER A 2 -40.50 9.08 -2.56
N GLY A 3 -39.79 7.94 -2.54
CA GLY A 3 -40.37 6.60 -2.58
C GLY A 3 -41.01 6.08 -3.87
N SER A 4 -40.32 5.16 -4.55
CA SER A 4 -40.76 3.75 -4.62
C SER A 4 -39.74 2.90 -5.39
N GLY A 5 -39.40 1.72 -4.85
CA GLY A 5 -38.61 0.73 -5.57
C GLY A 5 -39.50 -0.31 -6.25
N LYS A 6 -39.14 -0.73 -7.47
CA LYS A 6 -39.43 -2.05 -8.07
C LYS A 6 -38.47 -2.27 -9.24
N GLY A 7 -37.90 -3.46 -9.34
CA GLY A 7 -36.81 -3.77 -10.27
C GLY A 7 -37.27 -3.95 -11.71
N LEU A 8 -36.37 -3.66 -12.65
CA LEU A 8 -36.55 -3.99 -14.08
C LEU A 8 -36.36 -5.49 -14.30
N LEU A 9 -37.45 -6.21 -14.59
CA LEU A 9 -37.36 -7.48 -15.31
C LEU A 9 -37.09 -7.17 -16.79
N GLY A 10 -36.10 -7.84 -17.38
CA GLY A 10 -35.70 -7.60 -18.77
C GLY A 10 -36.74 -8.05 -19.79
N MET A 11 -37.17 -7.14 -20.66
CA MET A 11 -37.88 -7.47 -21.88
C MET A 11 -36.89 -8.00 -22.93
N TRP A 12 -37.13 -9.21 -23.44
CA TRP A 12 -36.43 -9.73 -24.61
C TRP A 12 -37.18 -9.34 -25.88
N LEU A 13 -36.57 -8.48 -26.69
CA LEU A 13 -37.03 -8.11 -28.02
C LEU A 13 -36.13 -8.77 -29.07
N TYR A 14 -36.72 -9.53 -30.00
CA TYR A 14 -36.00 -10.13 -31.12
C TYR A 14 -36.63 -9.68 -32.44
N ARG A 15 -35.78 -9.39 -33.44
CA ARG A 15 -36.18 -8.86 -34.75
C ARG A 15 -36.12 -9.96 -35.80
N ARG A 16 -37.22 -10.17 -36.51
CA ARG A 16 -37.25 -10.87 -37.80
C ARG A 16 -38.26 -10.17 -38.70
N ASP A 17 -37.78 -9.70 -39.85
CA ASP A 17 -38.55 -9.25 -41.01
C ASP A 17 -39.71 -8.27 -40.72
N GLU A 18 -39.33 -7.01 -40.58
CA GLU A 18 -40.11 -5.76 -40.72
C GLU A 18 -41.39 -5.49 -39.90
N GLU A 19 -41.81 -6.36 -38.97
CA GLU A 19 -42.87 -6.01 -37.99
C GLU A 19 -42.65 -6.58 -36.57
N TRP A 20 -43.16 -5.87 -35.56
CA TRP A 20 -43.09 -6.29 -34.14
C TRP A 20 -44.42 -6.90 -33.67
N THR A 21 -44.40 -8.12 -33.14
CA THR A 21 -45.61 -8.76 -32.57
C THR A 21 -45.37 -9.33 -31.17
N VAL A 22 -46.31 -9.04 -30.26
CA VAL A 22 -46.37 -9.63 -28.91
C VAL A 22 -47.30 -10.84 -28.95
N LYS A 23 -46.94 -11.92 -28.25
CA LYS A 23 -47.77 -13.13 -28.16
C LYS A 23 -48.11 -13.47 -26.71
N GLU A 24 -49.36 -13.20 -26.31
CA GLU A 24 -49.92 -13.70 -25.06
C GLU A 24 -50.30 -15.20 -25.19
N GLY A 25 -50.19 -15.95 -24.08
CA GLY A 25 -50.11 -17.41 -24.10
C GLY A 25 -51.38 -18.16 -23.71
N SER A 26 -51.28 -19.50 -23.60
CA SER A 26 -52.26 -20.45 -23.03
C SER A 26 -51.78 -21.90 -23.19
N PRO A 27 -52.35 -22.92 -22.50
CA PRO A 27 -53.03 -22.90 -21.19
C PRO A 27 -52.57 -24.07 -20.25
N LEU A 28 -53.32 -24.32 -19.15
CA LEU A 28 -53.15 -25.33 -18.07
C LEU A 28 -52.17 -24.90 -16.96
N HIS A 29 -52.52 -24.85 -15.66
CA HIS A 29 -53.74 -25.27 -14.95
C HIS A 29 -54.25 -24.20 -13.96
N LYS A 30 -55.51 -24.34 -13.53
CA LYS A 30 -56.29 -23.35 -12.74
C LYS A 30 -55.73 -23.05 -11.34
N SER A 31 -55.95 -21.82 -10.90
CA SER A 31 -55.80 -21.39 -9.49
C SER A 31 -56.60 -22.28 -8.52
N ARG A 32 -56.02 -22.49 -7.34
CA ARG A 32 -56.74 -22.76 -6.09
C ARG A 32 -56.25 -21.76 -5.07
N ASP A 33 -57.18 -21.04 -4.45
CA ASP A 33 -56.87 -20.08 -3.40
C ASP A 33 -56.20 -20.77 -2.21
N VAL A 34 -55.13 -20.14 -1.70
CA VAL A 34 -54.50 -20.47 -0.42
C VAL A 34 -54.67 -19.23 0.47
N PRO A 35 -55.09 -19.38 1.75
CA PRO A 35 -55.40 -18.23 2.60
C PRO A 35 -54.17 -17.35 2.85
N MET A 36 -54.41 -16.07 3.16
CA MET A 36 -53.38 -15.22 3.76
C MET A 36 -52.91 -15.84 5.08
N HIS A 37 -51.69 -16.39 5.10
CA HIS A 37 -50.99 -16.69 6.34
C HIS A 37 -50.12 -15.50 6.76
N GLU A 38 -50.02 -15.32 8.07
CA GLU A 38 -49.34 -14.22 8.73
C GLU A 38 -47.84 -14.17 8.39
N LYS A 39 -47.24 -12.98 8.47
CA LYS A 39 -45.78 -12.82 8.45
C LYS A 39 -45.16 -13.48 9.68
N VAL A 40 -44.80 -14.74 9.58
CA VAL A 40 -43.79 -15.35 10.46
C VAL A 40 -42.41 -15.01 9.89
N ALA A 41 -41.55 -14.43 10.72
CA ALA A 41 -40.15 -14.24 10.36
C ALA A 41 -39.44 -15.61 10.37
N SER A 42 -39.02 -16.09 9.21
CA SER A 42 -38.14 -17.26 9.06
C SER A 42 -36.82 -16.82 8.46
N GLY A 43 -35.71 -17.07 9.15
CA GLY A 43 -34.38 -16.84 8.59
C GLY A 43 -34.06 -17.89 7.53
N ASP A 44 -34.00 -17.50 6.27
CA ASP A 44 -33.40 -18.34 5.23
C ASP A 44 -31.88 -18.31 5.42
N THR A 45 -31.29 -19.44 5.81
CA THR A 45 -29.84 -19.59 5.85
C THR A 45 -29.30 -19.84 4.45
N LYS A 46 -28.15 -19.24 4.14
CA LYS A 46 -27.39 -19.55 2.93
C LYS A 46 -26.65 -20.85 3.16
N ASN A 47 -26.94 -21.86 2.35
CA ASN A 47 -26.32 -23.17 2.47
C ASN A 47 -25.76 -23.59 1.10
N SER A 48 -24.64 -24.31 1.10
CA SER A 48 -24.00 -24.81 -0.13
C SER A 48 -24.07 -26.33 -0.19
N VAL A 49 -24.50 -26.87 -1.33
CA VAL A 49 -24.52 -28.30 -1.62
C VAL A 49 -23.49 -28.61 -2.68
N VAL A 50 -22.56 -29.55 -2.41
CA VAL A 50 -21.62 -30.05 -3.42
C VAL A 50 -22.00 -31.48 -3.77
N PHE A 51 -22.24 -31.74 -5.06
CA PHE A 51 -22.55 -33.09 -5.53
C PHE A 51 -21.77 -33.46 -6.80
N SER A 52 -21.43 -34.73 -6.92
CA SER A 52 -20.71 -35.28 -8.07
C SER A 52 -21.69 -35.91 -9.06
N LEU A 53 -21.58 -35.57 -10.33
CA LEU A 53 -22.39 -36.17 -11.39
C LEU A 53 -21.65 -37.34 -12.06
N LYS A 54 -22.36 -38.46 -12.26
CA LYS A 54 -21.91 -39.53 -13.17
C LYS A 54 -21.89 -38.98 -14.60
N ASN A 55 -20.91 -39.38 -15.40
CA ASN A 55 -20.79 -38.96 -16.79
C ASN A 55 -21.91 -39.57 -17.67
N GLN A 56 -23.09 -38.96 -17.62
CA GLN A 56 -24.31 -39.39 -18.30
C GLN A 56 -25.05 -38.18 -18.86
N ILE A 57 -25.54 -38.32 -20.09
CA ILE A 57 -26.33 -37.28 -20.76
C ILE A 57 -27.58 -36.97 -19.93
N GLY A 58 -27.83 -35.68 -19.69
CA GLY A 58 -28.97 -35.20 -18.89
C GLY A 58 -28.82 -35.32 -17.37
N GLY A 59 -27.68 -35.78 -16.83
CA GLY A 59 -27.47 -35.92 -15.38
C GLY A 59 -27.65 -34.60 -14.60
N LEU A 60 -27.09 -33.50 -15.10
CA LEU A 60 -27.25 -32.18 -14.47
C LEU A 60 -28.71 -31.69 -14.50
N ALA A 61 -29.44 -31.93 -15.60
CA ALA A 61 -30.84 -31.52 -15.72
C ALA A 61 -31.73 -32.24 -14.70
N ARG A 62 -31.53 -33.55 -14.48
CA ARG A 62 -32.24 -34.30 -13.43
C ARG A 62 -31.89 -33.81 -12.03
N ALA A 63 -30.61 -33.53 -11.77
CA ALA A 63 -30.20 -32.97 -10.48
C ALA A 63 -30.86 -31.61 -10.20
N LEU A 64 -30.91 -30.71 -11.19
CA LEU A 64 -31.55 -29.39 -11.05
C LEU A 64 -33.08 -29.47 -10.95
N GLN A 65 -33.72 -30.48 -11.56
CA GLN A 65 -35.16 -30.73 -11.41
C GLN A 65 -35.54 -30.92 -9.94
N VAL A 66 -34.69 -31.57 -9.12
CA VAL A 66 -34.94 -31.76 -7.68
C VAL A 66 -35.06 -30.43 -6.93
N PHE A 67 -34.27 -29.42 -7.28
CA PHE A 67 -34.36 -28.08 -6.67
C PHE A 67 -35.65 -27.38 -7.09
N GLN A 68 -36.05 -27.52 -8.36
CA GLN A 68 -37.28 -26.96 -8.90
C GLN A 68 -38.54 -27.59 -8.26
N ASP A 69 -38.58 -28.92 -8.15
CA ASP A 69 -39.71 -29.68 -7.58
C ASP A 69 -39.93 -29.37 -6.09
N LEU A 70 -38.85 -29.00 -5.37
CA LEU A 70 -38.89 -28.57 -3.97
C LEU A 70 -39.04 -27.05 -3.78
N GLY A 71 -39.10 -26.27 -4.86
CA GLY A 71 -39.18 -24.81 -4.80
C GLY A 71 -37.98 -24.14 -4.11
N VAL A 72 -36.79 -24.76 -4.16
CA VAL A 72 -35.56 -24.23 -3.57
C VAL A 72 -34.92 -23.24 -4.54
N ASN A 73 -34.71 -22.00 -4.07
CA ASN A 73 -34.07 -20.98 -4.89
C ASN A 73 -32.56 -21.23 -4.98
N VAL A 74 -32.03 -21.20 -6.21
CA VAL A 74 -30.61 -21.41 -6.49
C VAL A 74 -29.96 -20.06 -6.79
N VAL A 75 -29.02 -19.65 -5.94
CA VAL A 75 -28.33 -18.35 -6.01
C VAL A 75 -27.11 -18.43 -6.93
N HIS A 76 -26.40 -19.56 -6.92
CA HIS A 76 -25.19 -19.76 -7.71
C HIS A 76 -25.03 -21.25 -8.08
N ILE A 77 -24.50 -21.52 -9.27
CA ILE A 77 -24.12 -22.86 -9.74
C ILE A 77 -22.72 -22.75 -10.34
N GLU A 78 -21.80 -23.57 -9.88
CA GLU A 78 -20.47 -23.72 -10.47
C GLU A 78 -20.18 -25.19 -10.78
N SER A 79 -19.69 -25.49 -11.99
CA SER A 79 -19.22 -26.82 -12.37
C SER A 79 -17.69 -26.88 -12.42
N ARG A 80 -17.09 -27.74 -11.61
CA ARG A 80 -15.64 -28.02 -11.62
C ARG A 80 -15.36 -29.46 -12.06
N LYS A 81 -14.21 -29.70 -12.67
CA LYS A 81 -13.75 -31.06 -13.01
C LYS A 81 -13.34 -31.77 -11.72
N SER A 82 -13.88 -32.96 -11.44
CA SER A 82 -13.55 -33.66 -10.20
C SER A 82 -12.07 -34.07 -10.17
N MET A 83 -11.43 -33.79 -9.03
CA MET A 83 -10.07 -34.24 -8.75
C MET A 83 -10.02 -35.72 -8.33
N ARG A 84 -11.17 -36.32 -7.96
CA ARG A 84 -11.25 -37.71 -7.46
C ARG A 84 -11.30 -38.73 -8.60
N ARG A 85 -11.95 -38.40 -9.72
CA ARG A 85 -12.05 -39.24 -10.92
C ARG A 85 -12.09 -38.39 -12.19
N GLY A 86 -11.18 -38.68 -13.12
CA GLY A 86 -10.95 -37.84 -14.31
C GLY A 86 -12.11 -37.74 -15.33
N SER A 87 -13.21 -38.45 -15.11
CA SER A 87 -14.43 -38.44 -15.93
C SER A 87 -15.67 -37.85 -15.24
N GLU A 88 -15.58 -37.44 -13.97
CA GLU A 88 -16.72 -36.91 -13.19
C GLU A 88 -16.60 -35.38 -13.01
N TYR A 89 -17.75 -34.71 -12.87
CA TYR A 89 -17.83 -33.27 -12.58
C TYR A 89 -18.44 -33.08 -11.19
N GLU A 90 -17.89 -32.14 -10.43
CA GLU A 90 -18.44 -31.67 -9.16
C GLU A 90 -19.21 -30.38 -9.41
N ILE A 91 -20.45 -30.33 -8.94
CA ILE A 91 -21.33 -29.18 -9.03
C ILE A 91 -21.49 -28.61 -7.63
N LEU A 92 -21.07 -27.36 -7.46
CA LEU A 92 -21.38 -26.54 -6.29
C LEU A 92 -22.67 -25.78 -6.57
N VAL A 93 -23.64 -25.86 -5.68
CA VAL A 93 -24.90 -25.12 -5.75
C VAL A 93 -25.15 -24.40 -4.44
N ASP A 94 -25.20 -23.07 -4.49
CA ASP A 94 -25.58 -22.24 -3.35
C ASP A 94 -27.10 -22.04 -3.35
N VAL A 95 -27.74 -22.36 -2.22
CA VAL A 95 -29.19 -22.32 -2.05
C VAL A 95 -29.61 -21.50 -0.83
N GLU A 96 -30.76 -20.85 -0.96
CA GLU A 96 -31.47 -20.19 0.14
C GLU A 96 -32.69 -21.05 0.52
N CYS A 97 -32.59 -21.76 1.65
CA CYS A 97 -33.65 -22.58 2.19
C CYS A 97 -33.43 -22.90 3.67
N ASP A 98 -34.51 -23.15 4.42
CA ASP A 98 -34.41 -23.65 5.79
C ASP A 98 -33.87 -25.08 5.89
N GLY A 99 -33.42 -25.46 7.10
CA GLY A 99 -32.82 -26.78 7.35
C GLY A 99 -33.74 -27.98 7.05
N LYS A 100 -35.07 -27.83 7.14
CA LYS A 100 -36.02 -28.92 6.82
C LYS A 100 -36.13 -29.14 5.32
N ARG A 101 -36.18 -28.05 4.54
CA ARG A 101 -36.09 -28.10 3.07
C ARG A 101 -34.73 -28.64 2.61
N MET A 102 -33.63 -28.26 3.27
CA MET A 102 -32.29 -28.79 2.98
C MET A 102 -32.16 -30.31 3.20
N GLU A 103 -32.72 -30.83 4.31
CA GLU A 103 -32.71 -32.28 4.57
C GLU A 103 -33.50 -33.05 3.50
N GLN A 104 -34.66 -32.53 3.08
CA GLN A 104 -35.46 -33.12 2.00
C GLN A 104 -34.73 -33.06 0.64
N LEU A 105 -34.14 -31.91 0.32
CA LEU A 105 -33.30 -31.70 -0.88
C LEU A 105 -32.19 -32.74 -0.96
N THR A 106 -31.44 -32.92 0.13
CA THR A 106 -30.38 -33.93 0.25
C THR A 106 -30.88 -35.35 -0.02
N ARG A 107 -32.01 -35.74 0.59
CA ARG A 107 -32.58 -37.09 0.47
C ARG A 107 -33.16 -37.39 -0.91
N MET A 108 -33.57 -36.37 -1.67
CA MET A 108 -33.97 -36.52 -3.07
C MET A 108 -32.77 -36.50 -4.01
N LEU A 109 -31.87 -35.53 -3.85
CA LEU A 109 -30.68 -35.35 -4.70
C LEU A 109 -29.76 -36.57 -4.66
N SER A 110 -29.60 -37.21 -3.50
CA SER A 110 -28.77 -38.42 -3.29
C SER A 110 -29.22 -39.64 -4.12
N ARG A 111 -30.42 -39.61 -4.71
CA ARG A 111 -30.93 -40.65 -5.62
C ARG A 111 -30.48 -40.42 -7.07
N GLU A 112 -30.24 -39.17 -7.46
CA GLU A 112 -29.93 -38.78 -8.84
C GLU A 112 -28.42 -38.60 -9.10
N VAL A 113 -27.62 -38.35 -8.05
CA VAL A 113 -26.20 -37.99 -8.15
C VAL A 113 -25.26 -39.10 -7.66
N ALA A 114 -23.97 -39.02 -7.99
CA ALA A 114 -22.98 -40.06 -7.65
C ALA A 114 -22.57 -40.03 -6.16
N ALA A 115 -22.45 -38.83 -5.61
CA ALA A 115 -22.10 -38.54 -4.22
C ALA A 115 -22.59 -37.13 -3.87
N ILE A 116 -22.88 -36.88 -2.60
CA ILE A 116 -23.15 -35.55 -2.04
C ILE A 116 -22.23 -35.36 -0.84
N ASN A 117 -21.59 -34.20 -0.77
CA ASN A 117 -21.02 -33.68 0.47
C ASN A 117 -21.89 -32.50 0.92
N LEU A 118 -22.57 -32.64 2.06
CA LEU A 118 -23.08 -31.48 2.77
C LEU A 118 -21.96 -30.95 3.66
N ALA A 119 -21.67 -29.67 3.53
CA ALA A 119 -20.90 -28.95 4.54
C ALA A 119 -21.85 -28.55 5.69
N GLN A 120 -22.19 -29.51 6.56
CA GLN A 120 -22.54 -29.20 7.94
C GLN A 120 -21.35 -29.60 8.81
N TYR A 121 -20.84 -28.63 9.56
CA TYR A 121 -19.62 -28.78 10.36
C TYR A 121 -19.93 -29.56 11.65
N GLU A 122 -19.49 -30.81 11.73
CA GLU A 122 -19.26 -31.51 12.99
C GLU A 122 -17.85 -32.13 12.98
N GLU A 123 -17.23 -32.18 14.15
CA GLU A 123 -15.84 -32.60 14.34
C GLU A 123 -15.68 -34.13 14.23
N ILE A 124 -14.53 -34.60 13.70
CA ILE A 124 -13.58 -35.51 14.38
C ILE A 124 -12.47 -35.96 13.41
N GLY A 125 -11.24 -36.03 13.91
CA GLY A 125 -9.99 -36.04 13.16
C GLY A 125 -9.71 -37.19 12.18
N THR A 126 -8.94 -36.86 11.13
CA THR A 126 -7.64 -37.50 10.82
C THR A 126 -6.80 -36.62 9.87
N MET A 127 -5.47 -36.80 9.91
CA MET A 127 -4.44 -35.87 9.38
C MET A 127 -4.16 -36.02 7.85
N PRO A 128 -3.49 -35.05 7.17
CA PRO A 128 -4.18 -34.32 6.09
C PRO A 128 -3.56 -34.46 4.69
N HIS A 129 -4.34 -34.04 3.67
CA HIS A 129 -3.82 -33.55 2.39
C HIS A 129 -4.09 -32.05 2.29
N HIS A 130 -3.06 -31.28 1.92
CA HIS A 130 -3.09 -29.81 1.91
C HIS A 130 -4.10 -29.28 0.85
N PRO A 131 -5.14 -28.52 1.24
CA PRO A 131 -5.94 -27.76 0.28
C PRO A 131 -5.11 -26.59 -0.28
N PRO A 132 -5.35 -26.14 -1.52
CA PRO A 132 -4.83 -24.86 -1.99
C PRO A 132 -5.38 -23.71 -1.12
N LEU A 133 -4.58 -22.65 -0.96
CA LEU A 133 -4.82 -21.52 -0.03
C LEU A 133 -6.20 -20.84 -0.11
N SER A 134 -6.96 -20.99 -1.20
CA SER A 134 -8.31 -20.44 -1.32
C SER A 134 -9.43 -21.27 -0.68
N ALA A 135 -9.11 -22.42 -0.08
CA ALA A 135 -10.08 -23.40 0.44
C ALA A 135 -9.99 -23.64 1.97
N ALA A 136 -9.16 -22.88 2.69
CA ALA A 136 -9.27 -22.83 4.15
C ALA A 136 -10.60 -22.17 4.55
N PRO A 137 -11.28 -22.62 5.62
CA PRO A 137 -12.52 -21.99 6.06
C PRO A 137 -12.31 -20.50 6.30
N SER A 138 -13.22 -19.70 5.74
CA SER A 138 -13.27 -18.27 6.04
C SER A 138 -13.56 -18.10 7.52
N PHE A 139 -12.68 -17.40 8.23
CA PHE A 139 -12.96 -16.91 9.57
C PHE A 139 -14.27 -16.12 9.53
N ASP A 140 -15.18 -16.39 10.46
CA ASP A 140 -16.48 -15.72 10.49
C ASP A 140 -16.30 -14.31 11.07
N PHE A 141 -16.38 -13.30 10.20
CA PHE A 141 -16.27 -11.90 10.57
C PHE A 141 -17.58 -11.32 11.09
N SER A 142 -18.66 -12.12 11.25
CA SER A 142 -19.91 -11.65 11.83
C SER A 142 -19.93 -11.63 13.37
N GLU A 143 -19.03 -12.37 14.03
CA GLU A 143 -18.90 -12.40 15.50
C GLU A 143 -17.95 -11.32 16.05
N VAL A 144 -17.19 -10.64 15.19
CA VAL A 144 -16.26 -9.56 15.56
C VAL A 144 -16.70 -8.28 14.87
N ASP A 145 -16.98 -7.22 15.63
CA ASP A 145 -17.34 -5.89 15.11
C ASP A 145 -16.11 -5.24 14.45
N MET A 146 -15.79 -5.69 13.24
CA MET A 146 -14.54 -5.44 12.56
C MET A 146 -14.70 -4.40 11.46
N VAL A 147 -13.90 -3.34 11.52
CA VAL A 147 -13.89 -2.28 10.50
C VAL A 147 -13.59 -2.88 9.12
N TRP A 148 -14.50 -2.64 8.17
CA TRP A 148 -14.37 -3.13 6.80
C TRP A 148 -13.11 -2.59 6.12
N PHE A 149 -12.46 -3.43 5.32
CA PHE A 149 -11.37 -3.04 4.44
C PHE A 149 -11.38 -3.85 3.14
N PRO A 150 -10.89 -3.30 2.00
CA PRO A 150 -10.82 -4.01 0.73
C PRO A 150 -9.90 -5.23 0.84
N ARG A 151 -10.35 -6.39 0.33
CA ARG A 151 -9.57 -7.66 0.40
C ARG A 151 -8.97 -8.08 -0.93
N LYS A 152 -9.51 -7.59 -2.05
CA LYS A 152 -8.93 -7.69 -3.39
C LYS A 152 -8.72 -6.28 -3.94
N ILE A 153 -7.74 -6.10 -4.83
CA ILE A 153 -7.48 -4.81 -5.49
C ILE A 153 -8.72 -4.23 -6.20
N ALA A 154 -9.63 -5.09 -6.68
CA ALA A 154 -10.90 -4.67 -7.28
C ALA A 154 -11.92 -4.10 -6.28
N ASP A 155 -11.81 -4.42 -4.98
CA ASP A 155 -12.68 -3.84 -3.94
C ASP A 155 -12.42 -2.33 -3.73
N LEU A 156 -11.30 -1.80 -4.23
CA LEU A 156 -11.05 -0.35 -4.27
C LEU A 156 -12.10 0.41 -5.11
N ASP A 157 -12.86 -0.25 -5.99
CA ASP A 157 -14.03 0.35 -6.64
C ASP A 157 -15.15 0.76 -5.66
N LYS A 158 -15.09 0.28 -4.40
CA LYS A 158 -16.04 0.59 -3.32
C LYS A 158 -15.47 1.59 -2.29
N ALA A 159 -14.15 1.75 -2.24
CA ALA A 159 -13.43 2.58 -1.27
C ALA A 159 -13.01 3.91 -1.91
N GLN A 160 -13.98 4.74 -2.31
CA GLN A 160 -13.78 5.99 -3.06
C GLN A 160 -14.52 7.17 -2.41
N LYS A 161 -14.56 7.24 -1.07
CA LYS A 161 -15.24 8.31 -0.33
C LYS A 161 -14.44 9.62 -0.43
N VAL A 162 -14.76 10.43 -1.44
CA VAL A 162 -14.28 11.81 -1.59
C VAL A 162 -14.91 12.70 -0.52
N LEU A 163 -14.08 13.52 0.15
CA LEU A 163 -14.47 14.44 1.21
C LEU A 163 -14.54 15.91 0.74
N MET A 164 -13.60 16.32 -0.11
CA MET A 164 -13.45 17.71 -0.58
C MET A 164 -12.75 17.78 -1.94
N TYR A 165 -12.76 18.95 -2.57
CA TYR A 165 -12.11 19.22 -3.88
C TYR A 165 -12.57 18.27 -4.99
N GLY A 166 -13.83 17.86 -4.97
CA GLY A 166 -14.47 17.07 -6.03
C GLY A 166 -14.98 17.97 -7.17
N THR A 167 -16.31 17.95 -7.35
CA THR A 167 -17.04 18.87 -8.24
C THR A 167 -17.35 20.22 -7.58
N GLU A 168 -17.44 20.25 -6.25
CA GLU A 168 -17.66 21.45 -5.46
C GLU A 168 -16.31 22.05 -5.05
N LEU A 169 -16.23 23.38 -5.14
CA LEU A 169 -15.06 24.19 -4.82
C LEU A 169 -15.44 25.18 -3.72
N ASP A 170 -14.52 25.47 -2.81
CA ASP A 170 -14.72 26.46 -1.76
C ASP A 170 -14.79 27.89 -2.32
N ALA A 171 -15.42 28.81 -1.58
CA ALA A 171 -15.74 30.16 -2.07
C ALA A 171 -14.51 31.06 -2.32
N ASP A 172 -13.38 30.72 -1.71
CA ASP A 172 -12.06 31.33 -1.84
C ASP A 172 -11.18 30.65 -2.90
N HIS A 173 -11.60 29.49 -3.44
CA HIS A 173 -10.89 28.83 -4.55
C HIS A 173 -10.84 29.74 -5.78
N PRO A 174 -9.69 29.92 -6.45
CA PRO A 174 -9.54 30.86 -7.58
C PRO A 174 -10.51 30.57 -8.74
N GLY A 175 -10.86 29.30 -8.97
CA GLY A 175 -11.81 28.85 -9.98
C GLY A 175 -13.28 28.86 -9.54
N PHE A 176 -13.63 29.26 -8.30
CA PHE A 176 -15.01 29.23 -7.79
C PHE A 176 -16.02 30.02 -8.65
N LYS A 177 -15.56 31.15 -9.20
CA LYS A 177 -16.34 32.05 -10.05
C LYS A 177 -16.17 31.79 -11.55
N ASP A 178 -15.29 30.86 -11.95
CA ASP A 178 -15.12 30.50 -13.36
C ASP A 178 -16.05 29.32 -13.73
N PRO A 179 -17.11 29.56 -14.54
CA PRO A 179 -17.99 28.49 -14.99
C PRO A 179 -17.30 27.50 -15.95
N VAL A 180 -16.23 27.90 -16.63
CA VAL A 180 -15.47 27.03 -17.55
C VAL A 180 -14.62 26.06 -16.73
N TYR A 181 -13.82 26.54 -15.77
CA TYR A 181 -13.05 25.68 -14.86
C TYR A 181 -13.95 24.73 -14.05
N ARG A 182 -15.10 25.19 -13.54
CA ARG A 182 -16.04 24.31 -12.82
C ARG A 182 -16.59 23.19 -13.68
N LYS A 183 -17.07 23.52 -14.89
CA LYS A 183 -17.53 22.51 -15.86
C LYS A 183 -16.40 21.57 -16.29
N ARG A 184 -15.16 22.05 -16.32
CA ARG A 184 -13.97 21.23 -16.59
C ARG A 184 -13.66 20.28 -15.43
N ARG A 185 -13.86 20.69 -14.18
CA ARG A 185 -13.75 19.82 -12.99
C ARG A 185 -14.82 18.74 -12.95
N GLU A 186 -16.06 19.05 -13.33
CA GLU A 186 -17.13 18.05 -13.49
C GLU A 186 -16.73 16.92 -14.45
N GLN A 187 -16.11 17.25 -15.60
CA GLN A 187 -15.59 16.24 -16.55
C GLN A 187 -14.55 15.31 -15.93
N PHE A 188 -13.63 15.84 -15.10
CA PHE A 188 -12.62 15.03 -14.42
C PHE A 188 -13.23 14.14 -13.33
N ALA A 189 -14.19 14.66 -12.58
CA ALA A 189 -14.93 13.88 -11.58
C ALA A 189 -15.72 12.73 -12.23
N ASP A 190 -16.40 12.99 -13.34
CA ASP A 190 -17.11 11.96 -14.12
C ASP A 190 -16.16 10.85 -14.60
N ILE A 191 -14.96 11.19 -15.07
CA ILE A 191 -13.95 10.22 -15.50
C ILE A 191 -13.53 9.31 -14.34
N ALA A 192 -13.25 9.89 -13.16
CA ALA A 192 -12.87 9.12 -11.98
C ALA A 192 -14.01 8.25 -11.44
N ASN A 193 -15.23 8.78 -11.35
CA ASN A 193 -16.41 8.07 -10.84
C ASN A 193 -16.80 6.86 -11.72
N ASN A 194 -16.65 7.01 -13.04
CA ASN A 194 -16.92 5.96 -14.01
C ASN A 194 -15.76 4.95 -14.19
N TYR A 195 -14.56 5.24 -13.71
CA TYR A 195 -13.45 4.29 -13.73
C TYR A 195 -13.74 3.08 -12.84
N LYS A 196 -13.36 1.89 -13.33
CA LYS A 196 -13.42 0.62 -12.60
C LYS A 196 -12.12 -0.15 -12.76
N TYR A 197 -11.77 -0.97 -11.76
CA TYR A 197 -10.53 -1.74 -11.79
C TYR A 197 -10.45 -2.62 -13.05
N GLY A 198 -9.27 -2.66 -13.68
CA GLY A 198 -9.01 -3.41 -14.91
C GLY A 198 -9.25 -2.63 -16.21
N MET A 199 -9.93 -1.47 -16.15
CA MET A 199 -10.02 -0.56 -17.29
C MET A 199 -8.69 0.20 -17.51
N PRO A 200 -8.34 0.58 -18.75
CA PRO A 200 -7.29 1.58 -18.96
C PRO A 200 -7.77 2.94 -18.43
N ILE A 201 -6.88 3.71 -17.81
CA ILE A 201 -7.21 5.06 -17.33
C ILE A 201 -7.49 5.96 -18.55
N PRO A 202 -8.63 6.68 -18.62
CA PRO A 202 -8.94 7.54 -19.75
C PRO A 202 -7.89 8.63 -19.97
N LYS A 203 -7.47 8.79 -21.22
CA LYS A 203 -6.55 9.87 -21.63
C LYS A 203 -7.31 11.19 -21.80
N ILE A 204 -6.69 12.27 -21.36
CA ILE A 204 -7.24 13.62 -21.34
C ILE A 204 -6.63 14.43 -22.47
N GLN A 205 -7.47 15.04 -23.30
CA GLN A 205 -7.06 16.15 -24.15
C GLN A 205 -7.04 17.42 -23.30
N TYR A 206 -5.86 17.78 -22.78
CA TYR A 206 -5.65 19.02 -22.06
C TYR A 206 -5.70 20.22 -23.02
N THR A 207 -6.20 21.36 -22.54
CA THR A 207 -6.28 22.60 -23.33
C THR A 207 -4.90 23.28 -23.43
N PRO A 208 -4.69 24.20 -24.39
CA PRO A 208 -3.45 24.98 -24.46
C PRO A 208 -3.19 25.82 -23.19
N GLU A 209 -4.22 26.22 -22.46
CA GLU A 209 -4.09 26.94 -21.19
C GLU A 209 -3.64 26.01 -20.07
N GLU A 210 -4.25 24.82 -19.94
CA GLU A 210 -3.84 23.79 -18.98
C GLU A 210 -2.37 23.40 -19.19
N ILE A 211 -1.96 23.16 -20.45
CA ILE A 211 -0.57 22.85 -20.80
C ILE A 211 0.39 24.02 -20.48
N LYS A 212 -0.04 25.27 -20.67
CA LYS A 212 0.76 26.46 -20.33
C LYS A 212 0.94 26.63 -18.82
N THR A 213 -0.09 26.34 -18.03
CA THR A 213 -0.02 26.33 -16.56
C THR A 213 0.99 25.27 -16.10
N TRP A 214 0.89 24.04 -16.63
CA TRP A 214 1.86 22.97 -16.38
C TRP A 214 3.29 23.40 -16.74
N GLY A 215 3.54 23.92 -17.94
CA GLY A 215 4.88 24.30 -18.38
C GLY A 215 5.54 25.37 -17.50
N THR A 216 4.76 26.36 -17.06
CA THR A 216 5.22 27.35 -16.09
C THR A 216 5.65 26.71 -14.76
N ILE A 217 4.88 25.75 -14.24
CA ILE A 217 5.18 25.05 -12.99
C ILE A 217 6.39 24.13 -13.15
N PHE A 218 6.42 23.32 -14.21
CA PHE A 218 7.47 22.37 -14.56
C PHE A 218 8.84 23.05 -14.63
N ARG A 219 8.93 24.17 -15.35
CA ARG A 219 10.19 24.91 -15.57
C ARG A 219 10.76 25.52 -14.29
N GLU A 220 9.91 26.05 -13.40
CA GLU A 220 10.33 26.64 -12.13
C GLU A 220 10.71 25.55 -11.11
N LEU A 221 9.93 24.48 -10.99
CA LEU A 221 10.24 23.37 -10.10
C LEU A 221 11.50 22.61 -10.51
N HIS A 222 11.74 22.40 -11.81
CA HIS A 222 12.95 21.73 -12.28
C HIS A 222 14.24 22.44 -11.84
N GLN A 223 14.24 23.78 -11.77
CA GLN A 223 15.37 24.56 -11.24
C GLN A 223 15.56 24.41 -9.73
N LEU A 224 14.47 24.16 -8.98
CA LEU A 224 14.50 23.94 -7.54
C LEU A 224 14.90 22.50 -7.20
N TYR A 225 14.52 21.50 -8.01
CA TYR A 225 14.90 20.11 -7.80
C TYR A 225 16.41 19.91 -7.77
N GLN A 226 17.15 20.51 -8.69
CA GLN A 226 18.62 20.41 -8.74
C GLN A 226 19.30 20.92 -7.45
N LYS A 227 18.63 21.80 -6.68
CA LYS A 227 19.14 22.39 -5.44
C LYS A 227 18.65 21.68 -4.18
N HIS A 228 17.39 21.24 -4.18
CA HIS A 228 16.68 20.87 -2.96
C HIS A 228 16.14 19.44 -2.95
N ALA A 229 15.90 18.80 -4.09
CA ALA A 229 15.36 17.44 -4.10
C ALA A 229 16.40 16.42 -3.60
N CYS A 230 15.90 15.34 -3.00
CA CYS A 230 16.70 14.18 -2.64
C CYS A 230 17.20 13.41 -3.88
N LYS A 231 18.29 12.67 -3.70
CA LYS A 231 18.95 11.86 -4.73
C LYS A 231 17.99 10.86 -5.39
N GLU A 232 17.15 10.20 -4.61
CA GLU A 232 16.19 9.16 -5.02
C GLU A 232 15.14 9.70 -5.99
N PHE A 233 14.71 10.96 -5.79
CA PHE A 233 13.84 11.69 -6.71
C PHE A 233 14.57 11.98 -8.03
N LEU A 234 15.78 12.56 -7.94
CA LEU A 234 16.58 12.96 -9.09
C LEU A 234 17.04 11.75 -9.95
N GLU A 235 17.29 10.59 -9.34
CA GLU A 235 17.61 9.34 -10.05
C GLU A 235 16.46 8.80 -10.90
N ASN A 236 15.21 9.12 -10.56
CA ASN A 236 14.02 8.68 -11.28
C ASN A 236 13.48 9.73 -12.25
N TRP A 237 13.78 11.01 -12.04
CA TRP A 237 13.30 12.11 -12.88
C TRP A 237 13.59 11.93 -14.40
N PRO A 238 14.83 11.63 -14.86
CA PRO A 238 15.09 11.41 -16.29
C PRO A 238 14.37 10.20 -16.90
N LYS A 239 13.93 9.24 -16.08
CA LYS A 239 13.17 8.07 -16.52
C LYS A 239 11.73 8.49 -16.86
N LEU A 240 11.15 9.41 -16.09
CA LEU A 240 9.82 9.97 -16.34
C LEU A 240 9.80 10.87 -17.59
N GLU A 241 10.83 11.69 -17.78
CA GLU A 241 11.02 12.48 -19.02
C GLU A 241 11.07 11.56 -20.24
N LYS A 242 11.93 10.53 -20.18
CA LYS A 242 12.17 9.61 -21.30
C LYS A 242 11.00 8.67 -21.62
N TYR A 243 10.30 8.14 -20.61
CA TYR A 243 9.32 7.06 -20.81
C TYR A 243 7.86 7.46 -20.54
N CYS A 244 7.61 8.56 -19.83
CA CYS A 244 6.25 9.04 -19.50
C CYS A 244 5.90 10.38 -20.17
N GLY A 245 6.82 10.98 -20.92
CA GLY A 245 6.58 12.23 -21.64
C GLY A 245 6.54 13.47 -20.75
N TYR A 246 7.21 13.45 -19.60
CA TYR A 246 7.39 14.64 -18.76
C TYR A 246 8.22 15.68 -19.53
N ARG A 247 7.57 16.78 -19.91
CA ARG A 247 8.20 17.91 -20.61
C ARG A 247 7.43 19.19 -20.28
N GLU A 248 8.05 20.34 -20.50
CA GLU A 248 7.41 21.65 -20.32
C GLU A 248 6.18 21.83 -21.23
N ASP A 249 6.18 21.24 -22.42
CA ASP A 249 5.13 21.37 -23.44
C ASP A 249 4.02 20.30 -23.35
N ASN A 250 4.05 19.40 -22.36
CA ASN A 250 3.17 18.24 -22.32
C ASN A 250 2.89 17.72 -20.89
N ILE A 251 1.60 17.71 -20.53
CA ILE A 251 1.12 17.05 -19.30
C ILE A 251 1.13 15.51 -19.51
N PRO A 252 1.86 14.75 -18.67
CA PRO A 252 1.85 13.28 -18.70
C PRO A 252 0.47 12.68 -18.51
N GLN A 253 0.18 11.60 -19.23
CA GLN A 253 -1.09 10.89 -19.12
C GLN A 253 -1.00 9.81 -18.05
N LEU A 254 -1.95 9.78 -17.10
CA LEU A 254 -1.92 8.81 -15.99
C LEU A 254 -1.78 7.36 -16.45
N GLN A 255 -2.39 6.98 -17.58
CA GLN A 255 -2.27 5.62 -18.11
C GLN A 255 -0.82 5.24 -18.49
N ASP A 256 -0.03 6.19 -19.00
CA ASP A 256 1.35 5.93 -19.41
C ASP A 256 2.26 5.85 -18.17
N VAL A 257 2.04 6.73 -17.18
CA VAL A 257 2.71 6.70 -15.87
C VAL A 257 2.36 5.43 -15.07
N ASN A 258 1.10 5.00 -15.08
CA ASN A 258 0.62 3.75 -14.49
C ASN A 258 1.35 2.53 -15.06
N VAL A 259 1.52 2.47 -16.39
CA VAL A 259 2.28 1.39 -17.06
C VAL A 259 3.77 1.44 -16.70
N PHE A 260 4.33 2.62 -16.50
CA PHE A 260 5.73 2.79 -16.05
C PHE A 260 5.92 2.34 -14.60
N LEU A 261 5.15 2.87 -13.65
CA LEU A 261 5.24 2.49 -12.22
C LEU A 261 4.99 1.00 -12.00
N LYS A 262 4.07 0.39 -12.75
CA LYS A 262 3.78 -1.04 -12.66
C LYS A 262 4.99 -1.90 -13.05
N LYS A 263 5.84 -1.41 -13.96
CA LYS A 263 7.10 -2.06 -14.35
C LYS A 263 8.24 -1.79 -13.37
N MET A 264 8.27 -0.60 -12.77
CA MET A 264 9.36 -0.18 -11.86
C MET A 264 9.22 -0.80 -10.46
N THR A 265 8.03 -0.70 -9.86
CA THR A 265 7.78 -1.03 -8.45
C THR A 265 6.48 -1.80 -8.23
N GLY A 266 5.74 -2.10 -9.30
CA GLY A 266 4.41 -2.70 -9.21
C GLY A 266 3.30 -1.72 -8.77
N PHE A 267 3.63 -0.45 -8.54
CA PHE A 267 2.62 0.58 -8.27
C PHE A 267 1.73 0.83 -9.48
N GLN A 268 0.47 1.11 -9.21
CA GLN A 268 -0.55 1.42 -10.20
C GLN A 268 -1.26 2.71 -9.81
N LEU A 269 -1.72 3.46 -10.80
CA LEU A 269 -2.51 4.67 -10.57
C LEU A 269 -4.00 4.37 -10.69
N ARG A 270 -4.80 5.13 -9.95
CA ARG A 270 -6.26 5.15 -10.04
C ARG A 270 -6.73 6.60 -10.13
N PRO A 271 -7.50 6.99 -11.16
CA PRO A 271 -8.06 8.33 -11.23
C PRO A 271 -9.03 8.53 -10.06
N VAL A 272 -8.92 9.67 -9.37
CA VAL A 272 -9.82 10.06 -8.28
C VAL A 272 -10.39 11.46 -8.51
N ALA A 273 -11.62 11.69 -8.08
CA ALA A 273 -12.34 12.93 -8.36
C ALA A 273 -11.88 14.11 -7.46
N GLY A 274 -11.29 13.82 -6.30
CA GLY A 274 -10.88 14.78 -5.29
C GLY A 274 -10.26 14.07 -4.08
N TYR A 275 -10.14 14.80 -2.96
CA TYR A 275 -9.48 14.33 -1.74
C TYR A 275 -10.27 13.19 -1.06
N LEU A 276 -9.67 12.01 -0.89
CA LEU A 276 -10.33 10.86 -0.24
C LEU A 276 -10.27 10.93 1.29
N SER A 277 -11.13 10.16 1.96
CA SER A 277 -10.93 9.87 3.38
C SER A 277 -9.59 9.15 3.61
N PRO A 278 -8.87 9.43 4.72
CA PRO A 278 -7.55 8.82 4.96
C PRO A 278 -7.59 7.30 4.95
N ARG A 279 -8.67 6.70 5.47
CA ARG A 279 -8.92 5.25 5.44
C ARG A 279 -8.92 4.69 4.02
N ASP A 280 -9.68 5.28 3.10
CA ASP A 280 -9.79 4.82 1.71
C ASP A 280 -8.48 5.04 0.93
N PHE A 281 -7.82 6.19 1.16
CA PHE A 281 -6.55 6.51 0.53
C PHE A 281 -5.45 5.54 0.94
N LEU A 282 -5.20 5.38 2.25
CA LEU A 282 -4.18 4.48 2.78
C LEU A 282 -4.49 3.02 2.43
N ALA A 283 -5.77 2.61 2.44
CA ALA A 283 -6.16 1.26 2.00
C ALA A 283 -5.76 0.97 0.54
N GLY A 284 -5.76 1.98 -0.35
CA GLY A 284 -5.23 1.86 -1.70
C GLY A 284 -3.74 1.51 -1.74
N LEU A 285 -2.93 2.15 -0.90
CA LEU A 285 -1.48 1.94 -0.85
C LEU A 285 -1.12 0.49 -0.50
N ALA A 286 -1.95 -0.21 0.30
CA ALA A 286 -1.77 -1.63 0.62
C ALA A 286 -1.70 -2.54 -0.62
N PHE A 287 -2.41 -2.16 -1.69
CA PHE A 287 -2.44 -2.84 -2.99
C PHE A 287 -1.44 -2.28 -4.00
N ARG A 288 -0.53 -1.39 -3.56
CA ARG A 288 0.29 -0.52 -4.40
C ARG A 288 -0.56 0.29 -5.40
N VAL A 289 -1.71 0.78 -4.97
CA VAL A 289 -2.58 1.67 -5.76
C VAL A 289 -2.53 3.07 -5.18
N PHE A 290 -1.99 4.01 -5.95
CA PHE A 290 -1.99 5.43 -5.61
C PHE A 290 -3.18 6.11 -6.29
N HIS A 291 -4.00 6.79 -5.50
CA HIS A 291 -5.14 7.56 -5.99
C HIS A 291 -4.64 8.93 -6.46
N CYS A 292 -4.97 9.30 -7.70
CA CYS A 292 -4.33 10.39 -8.42
C CYS A 292 -5.38 11.23 -9.15
N THR A 293 -5.39 12.55 -8.93
CA THR A 293 -6.28 13.45 -9.67
C THR A 293 -5.83 13.65 -11.12
N GLN A 294 -6.75 14.09 -11.99
CA GLN A 294 -6.45 14.40 -13.40
C GLN A 294 -6.64 15.87 -13.77
N TYR A 295 -7.28 16.67 -12.92
CA TYR A 295 -7.44 18.11 -13.13
C TYR A 295 -6.15 18.86 -12.82
N ILE A 296 -5.93 20.02 -13.44
CA ILE A 296 -4.85 20.94 -13.11
C ILE A 296 -5.40 22.15 -12.36
N ARG A 297 -4.59 22.78 -11.51
CA ARG A 297 -4.92 24.03 -10.81
C ARG A 297 -5.27 25.17 -11.77
N HIS A 298 -6.03 26.14 -11.26
CA HIS A 298 -6.50 27.30 -12.03
C HIS A 298 -5.32 28.20 -12.48
N SER A 299 -5.37 28.70 -13.72
CA SER A 299 -4.25 29.42 -14.36
C SER A 299 -3.89 30.76 -13.72
N SER A 300 -4.78 31.34 -12.89
CA SER A 300 -4.54 32.61 -12.20
C SER A 300 -3.50 32.53 -11.08
N ASP A 301 -3.31 31.35 -10.48
CA ASP A 301 -2.27 31.10 -9.48
C ASP A 301 -1.59 29.75 -9.78
N PRO A 302 -0.55 29.73 -10.64
CA PRO A 302 0.16 28.50 -10.95
C PRO A 302 1.09 28.06 -9.80
N PHE A 303 1.50 28.96 -8.91
CA PHE A 303 2.61 28.72 -7.98
C PHE A 303 2.18 28.18 -6.61
N TYR A 304 0.88 28.27 -6.30
CA TYR A 304 0.27 27.71 -5.11
C TYR A 304 -1.08 27.03 -5.44
N THR A 305 -1.45 26.00 -4.67
CA THR A 305 -2.80 25.45 -4.63
C THR A 305 -2.99 24.68 -3.32
N PRO A 306 -4.17 24.73 -2.67
CA PRO A 306 -4.52 23.87 -1.55
C PRO A 306 -5.02 22.48 -2.01
N GLU A 307 -5.21 22.26 -3.32
CA GLU A 307 -5.72 21.02 -3.88
C GLU A 307 -4.58 20.12 -4.40
N PRO A 308 -4.65 18.78 -4.23
CA PRO A 308 -3.73 17.86 -4.90
C PRO A 308 -4.09 17.76 -6.39
N ASP A 309 -3.69 18.75 -7.20
CA ASP A 309 -3.89 18.75 -8.66
C ASP A 309 -2.88 17.85 -9.39
N CYS A 310 -3.05 17.61 -10.69
CA CYS A 310 -2.16 16.72 -11.44
C CYS A 310 -0.69 17.18 -11.43
N CYS A 311 -0.39 18.46 -11.20
CA CYS A 311 0.98 18.93 -10.94
C CYS A 311 1.50 18.36 -9.61
N HIS A 312 0.72 18.42 -8.53
CA HIS A 312 1.05 17.75 -7.26
C HIS A 312 1.35 16.26 -7.43
N GLU A 313 0.41 15.54 -8.04
CA GLU A 313 0.52 14.09 -8.21
C GLU A 313 1.74 13.71 -9.04
N LEU A 314 1.86 14.30 -10.24
CA LEU A 314 2.85 13.88 -11.23
C LEU A 314 4.26 14.35 -10.88
N LEU A 315 4.41 15.55 -10.34
CA LEU A 315 5.71 16.17 -10.08
C LEU A 315 6.23 15.85 -8.67
N GLY A 316 5.34 15.68 -7.69
CA GLY A 316 5.70 15.33 -6.31
C GLY A 316 5.88 13.82 -6.10
N HIS A 317 4.81 13.03 -6.27
CA HIS A 317 4.77 11.62 -5.85
C HIS A 317 5.47 10.64 -6.79
N MET A 318 5.25 10.76 -8.11
CA MET A 318 5.66 9.72 -9.07
C MET A 318 7.17 9.36 -9.06
N PRO A 319 8.12 10.32 -8.90
CA PRO A 319 9.54 9.99 -8.85
C PRO A 319 9.92 9.10 -7.66
N LEU A 320 9.26 9.24 -6.51
CA LEU A 320 9.50 8.40 -5.34
C LEU A 320 8.71 7.08 -5.38
N LEU A 321 7.50 7.07 -5.94
CA LEU A 321 6.79 5.80 -6.20
C LEU A 321 7.51 4.90 -7.22
N ALA A 322 8.41 5.46 -8.03
CA ALA A 322 9.33 4.72 -8.90
C ALA A 322 10.58 4.17 -8.18
N ASN A 323 10.83 4.55 -6.91
CA ASN A 323 11.88 3.99 -6.07
C ASN A 323 11.36 2.73 -5.34
N PRO A 324 11.99 1.55 -5.49
CA PRO A 324 11.51 0.32 -4.85
C PRO A 324 11.45 0.37 -3.31
N SER A 325 12.43 1.04 -2.69
CA SER A 325 12.55 1.18 -1.24
C SER A 325 11.42 2.04 -0.66
N PHE A 326 11.05 3.11 -1.35
CA PHE A 326 9.95 4.01 -0.97
C PHE A 326 8.57 3.39 -1.27
N ALA A 327 8.43 2.73 -2.42
CA ALA A 327 7.22 2.01 -2.81
C ALA A 327 6.86 0.88 -1.83
N GLN A 328 7.85 0.10 -1.39
CA GLN A 328 7.64 -0.93 -0.36
C GLN A 328 7.10 -0.30 0.94
N PHE A 329 7.74 0.77 1.41
CA PHE A 329 7.31 1.48 2.62
C PHE A 329 5.89 2.06 2.50
N SER A 330 5.56 2.69 1.38
CA SER A 330 4.20 3.21 1.13
C SER A 330 3.16 2.09 1.23
N GLN A 331 3.50 0.89 0.75
CA GLN A 331 2.66 -0.29 0.90
C GLN A 331 2.56 -0.79 2.35
N GLU A 332 3.66 -0.76 3.12
CA GLU A 332 3.68 -1.14 4.54
C GLU A 332 2.74 -0.24 5.36
N LEU A 333 2.72 1.08 5.10
CA LEU A 333 1.76 2.01 5.72
C LEU A 333 0.32 1.69 5.33
N GLY A 334 0.07 1.41 4.05
CA GLY A 334 -1.26 1.00 3.61
C GLY A 334 -1.71 -0.30 4.28
N LEU A 335 -0.82 -1.29 4.40
CA LEU A 335 -1.10 -2.52 5.12
C LEU A 335 -1.32 -2.30 6.62
N ALA A 336 -0.73 -1.26 7.23
CA ALA A 336 -0.98 -0.89 8.62
C ALA A 336 -2.40 -0.32 8.84
N SER A 337 -2.94 0.44 7.89
CA SER A 337 -4.28 1.05 7.99
C SER A 337 -5.43 0.03 7.88
N LEU A 338 -5.21 -1.09 7.17
CA LEU A 338 -6.26 -2.10 6.97
C LEU A 338 -6.70 -2.72 8.31
N GLY A 339 -7.98 -2.54 8.62
CA GLY A 339 -8.61 -3.02 9.85
C GLY A 339 -8.19 -2.27 11.14
N ALA A 340 -7.44 -1.18 11.03
CA ALA A 340 -7.14 -0.30 12.17
C ALA A 340 -8.35 0.56 12.57
N ALA A 341 -8.42 0.99 13.84
CA ALA A 341 -9.43 1.94 14.32
C ALA A 341 -9.28 3.32 13.64
N ASP A 342 -10.33 4.14 13.62
CA ASP A 342 -10.27 5.48 12.98
C ASP A 342 -9.18 6.36 13.60
N GLU A 343 -9.05 6.36 14.93
CA GLU A 343 -7.98 7.09 15.64
C GLU A 343 -6.56 6.69 15.18
N ASP A 344 -6.32 5.41 14.88
CA ASP A 344 -5.01 4.94 14.43
C ASP A 344 -4.78 5.22 12.93
N VAL A 345 -5.85 5.27 12.14
CA VAL A 345 -5.81 5.73 10.75
C VAL A 345 -5.50 7.22 10.67
N ASP A 346 -6.09 8.04 11.55
CA ASP A 346 -5.81 9.48 11.63
C ASP A 346 -4.36 9.73 12.05
N LYS A 347 -3.84 8.99 13.04
CA LYS A 347 -2.40 9.01 13.41
C LYS A 347 -1.49 8.67 12.23
N LEU A 348 -1.81 7.59 11.49
CA LEU A 348 -1.06 7.21 10.27
C LEU A 348 -1.14 8.31 9.20
N ALA A 349 -2.29 8.98 9.06
CA ALA A 349 -2.47 10.08 8.11
C ALA A 349 -1.61 11.30 8.47
N THR A 350 -1.56 11.71 9.74
CA THR A 350 -0.67 12.79 10.22
C THR A 350 0.80 12.46 9.97
N LEU A 351 1.23 11.23 10.25
CA LEU A 351 2.62 10.82 10.01
C LEU A 351 2.93 10.70 8.51
N TYR A 352 1.99 10.25 7.67
CA TYR A 352 2.11 10.26 6.22
C TYR A 352 2.25 11.70 5.70
N PHE A 353 1.45 12.64 6.19
CA PHE A 353 1.51 14.06 5.83
C PHE A 353 2.89 14.66 6.16
N PHE A 354 3.39 14.48 7.38
CA PHE A 354 4.69 15.04 7.78
C PHE A 354 5.92 14.27 7.27
N THR A 355 5.73 13.22 6.46
CA THR A 355 6.82 12.50 5.77
C THR A 355 6.63 12.50 4.25
N VAL A 356 5.66 11.77 3.73
CA VAL A 356 5.41 11.62 2.29
C VAL A 356 4.97 12.93 1.63
N GLU A 357 4.25 13.83 2.33
CA GLU A 357 3.85 15.13 1.76
C GLU A 357 4.85 16.26 2.06
N PHE A 358 5.34 16.37 3.30
CA PHE A 358 6.16 17.52 3.75
C PHE A 358 7.50 17.14 4.40
N GLY A 359 7.99 15.92 4.17
CA GLY A 359 9.22 15.41 4.77
C GLY A 359 10.52 15.87 4.12
N LEU A 360 11.55 15.99 4.96
CA LEU A 360 12.93 16.26 4.59
C LEU A 360 13.86 15.13 5.07
N CYS A 361 15.00 14.96 4.41
CA CYS A 361 16.07 14.05 4.83
C CYS A 361 17.42 14.78 4.80
N LYS A 362 18.43 14.30 5.52
CA LYS A 362 19.82 14.72 5.27
C LYS A 362 20.45 13.87 4.17
N GLN A 363 21.24 14.52 3.32
CA GLN A 363 22.16 13.85 2.37
C GLN A 363 23.45 14.68 2.35
N ASP A 364 24.60 14.02 2.54
CA ASP A 364 25.93 14.66 2.59
C ASP A 364 26.06 15.84 3.59
N GLY A 365 25.27 15.80 4.67
CA GLY A 365 25.21 16.83 5.71
C GLY A 365 24.22 17.99 5.42
N GLU A 366 23.70 18.08 4.20
CA GLU A 366 22.70 19.07 3.79
C GLU A 366 21.27 18.56 3.95
N LEU A 367 20.30 19.46 4.17
CA LEU A 367 18.87 19.12 4.10
C LEU A 367 18.40 19.04 2.64
N ARG A 368 17.77 17.92 2.31
CA ARG A 368 17.10 17.63 1.04
C ARG A 368 15.64 17.31 1.28
N VAL A 369 14.84 17.47 0.23
CA VAL A 369 13.38 17.36 0.25
C VAL A 369 12.94 16.11 -0.48
N TYR A 370 12.04 15.35 0.14
CA TYR A 370 11.35 14.21 -0.48
C TYR A 370 9.82 14.32 -0.40
N GLY A 371 9.28 15.20 0.45
CA GLY A 371 7.83 15.45 0.53
C GLY A 371 7.22 15.95 -0.79
N ALA A 372 6.17 15.31 -1.26
CA ALA A 372 5.51 15.61 -2.54
C ALA A 372 4.84 17.00 -2.57
N GLY A 373 4.20 17.43 -1.47
CA GLY A 373 3.66 18.78 -1.29
C GLY A 373 4.73 19.87 -1.44
N LEU A 374 5.93 19.64 -0.87
CA LEU A 374 7.07 20.53 -1.08
C LEU A 374 7.58 20.47 -2.54
N LEU A 375 7.71 19.27 -3.12
CA LEU A 375 8.22 19.09 -4.48
C LEU A 375 7.24 19.52 -5.59
N SER A 376 6.05 20.00 -5.25
CA SER A 376 5.02 20.45 -6.21
C SER A 376 4.49 21.86 -5.97
N SER A 377 4.95 22.53 -4.92
CA SER A 377 4.59 23.90 -4.57
C SER A 377 5.83 24.78 -4.50
N ILE A 378 5.98 25.67 -5.48
CA ILE A 378 7.12 26.60 -5.58
C ILE A 378 7.14 27.56 -4.39
N ALA A 379 5.95 27.97 -3.93
CA ALA A 379 5.78 28.83 -2.76
C ALA A 379 6.15 28.10 -1.46
N GLU A 380 5.62 26.89 -1.25
CA GLU A 380 5.88 26.09 -0.04
C GLU A 380 7.36 25.70 0.08
N LEU A 381 7.96 25.22 -1.01
CA LEU A 381 9.37 24.82 -1.01
C LEU A 381 10.29 25.98 -0.63
N ARG A 382 10.04 27.17 -1.19
CA ARG A 382 10.78 28.39 -0.83
C ARG A 382 10.54 28.78 0.62
N HIS A 383 9.30 28.69 1.12
CA HIS A 383 8.97 28.95 2.52
C HIS A 383 9.75 28.02 3.46
N ALA A 384 9.66 26.70 3.26
CA ALA A 384 10.32 25.68 4.06
C ALA A 384 11.84 25.88 4.14
N VAL A 385 12.54 26.05 3.00
CA VAL A 385 14.01 26.23 3.01
C VAL A 385 14.45 27.59 3.57
N SER A 386 13.57 28.60 3.56
CA SER A 386 13.84 29.93 4.14
C SER A 386 13.59 30.04 5.64
N ALA A 387 12.87 29.06 6.23
CA ALA A 387 12.41 29.08 7.61
C ALA A 387 13.00 27.92 8.44
N PRO A 388 14.33 27.83 8.63
CA PRO A 388 14.98 26.70 9.32
C PRO A 388 14.50 26.51 10.76
N ALA A 389 14.01 27.56 11.43
CA ALA A 389 13.41 27.47 12.76
C ALA A 389 12.08 26.66 12.80
N LYS A 390 11.44 26.42 11.64
CA LYS A 390 10.27 25.53 11.50
C LYS A 390 10.66 24.07 11.23
N ILE A 391 11.95 23.75 11.02
CA ILE A 391 12.41 22.41 10.65
C ILE A 391 12.82 21.65 11.92
N LEU A 392 12.03 20.63 12.28
CA LEU A 392 12.13 19.85 13.51
C LEU A 392 12.60 18.41 13.21
N ARG A 393 13.11 17.71 14.22
CA ARG A 393 13.45 16.28 14.09
C ARG A 393 12.17 15.44 14.01
N PHE A 394 12.10 14.53 13.03
CA PHE A 394 11.02 13.55 12.94
C PHE A 394 11.09 12.52 14.08
N GLU A 395 10.10 12.58 14.97
CA GLU A 395 9.85 11.60 16.03
C GLU A 395 8.35 11.27 16.03
N PRO A 396 7.91 10.06 15.62
CA PRO A 396 6.49 9.75 15.43
C PRO A 396 5.59 10.10 16.61
N GLU A 397 6.01 9.75 17.84
CA GLU A 397 5.27 10.01 19.09
C GLU A 397 5.01 11.51 19.36
N VAL A 398 5.79 12.41 18.76
CA VAL A 398 5.61 13.87 18.85
C VAL A 398 4.88 14.39 17.61
N THR A 399 5.33 13.98 16.42
CA THR A 399 4.80 14.43 15.12
C THR A 399 3.33 14.06 14.94
N VAL A 400 2.87 12.95 15.50
CA VAL A 400 1.48 12.48 15.41
C VAL A 400 0.46 13.46 16.02
N HIS A 401 0.89 14.35 16.92
CA HIS A 401 0.07 15.38 17.55
C HIS A 401 0.12 16.74 16.84
N GLN A 402 0.89 16.86 15.75
CA GLN A 402 1.00 18.10 15.00
C GLN A 402 -0.23 18.30 14.09
N GLU A 403 -0.79 19.51 14.11
CA GLU A 403 -1.88 19.92 13.21
C GLU A 403 -1.41 19.99 11.75
N CYS A 404 -2.10 19.27 10.86
CA CYS A 404 -1.91 19.32 9.41
C CYS A 404 -2.67 20.51 8.81
N ILE A 405 -1.97 21.48 8.24
CA ILE A 405 -2.58 22.68 7.67
C ILE A 405 -2.74 22.47 6.16
N ILE A 406 -3.97 22.41 5.65
CA ILE A 406 -4.23 22.13 4.22
C ILE A 406 -4.47 23.39 3.36
N THR A 407 -4.75 24.55 3.98
CA THR A 407 -5.11 25.82 3.29
C THR A 407 -4.05 26.91 3.39
N ALA A 408 -2.89 26.64 4.00
CA ALA A 408 -1.80 27.60 4.18
C ALA A 408 -0.46 26.88 4.37
N PHE A 409 0.64 27.63 4.39
CA PHE A 409 1.98 27.07 4.58
C PHE A 409 2.13 26.41 5.97
N GLN A 410 2.90 25.33 6.05
CA GLN A 410 3.05 24.60 7.30
C GLN A 410 3.73 25.42 8.40
N ASN A 411 3.35 25.14 9.65
CA ASN A 411 4.00 25.71 10.83
C ASN A 411 5.20 24.90 11.32
N ALA A 412 5.27 23.62 10.98
CA ALA A 412 6.41 22.74 11.21
C ALA A 412 6.66 21.84 9.99
N TYR A 413 7.94 21.55 9.74
CA TYR A 413 8.39 20.53 8.80
C TYR A 413 9.29 19.55 9.54
N TYR A 414 9.34 18.29 9.13
CA TYR A 414 10.09 17.26 9.86
C TYR A 414 11.20 16.66 9.00
N TYR A 415 12.39 16.52 9.58
CA TYR A 415 13.55 15.91 8.94
C TYR A 415 14.02 14.64 9.65
N SER A 416 14.49 13.68 8.87
CA SER A 416 15.29 12.52 9.31
C SER A 416 16.72 12.60 8.76
N ASP A 417 17.65 11.79 9.26
CA ASP A 417 19.02 11.72 8.70
C ASP A 417 19.08 10.91 7.41
N SER A 418 18.04 10.13 7.11
CA SER A 418 17.80 9.50 5.81
C SER A 418 16.30 9.20 5.63
N ILE A 419 15.85 9.00 4.39
CA ILE A 419 14.48 8.50 4.13
C ILE A 419 14.28 7.15 4.86
N GLU A 420 15.31 6.30 4.86
CA GLU A 420 15.31 4.98 5.47
C GLU A 420 15.11 5.01 7.00
N GLU A 421 15.61 6.03 7.72
CA GLU A 421 15.31 6.24 9.14
C GLU A 421 13.83 6.59 9.37
N ALA A 422 13.26 7.50 8.57
CA ALA A 422 11.85 7.87 8.69
C ALA A 422 10.93 6.66 8.48
N LYS A 423 11.28 5.81 7.51
CA LYS A 423 10.59 4.54 7.25
C LYS A 423 10.66 3.56 8.41
N GLU A 424 11.84 3.41 9.04
CA GLU A 424 12.00 2.51 10.18
C GLU A 424 11.16 3.00 11.37
N LYS A 425 11.25 4.29 11.71
CA LYS A 425 10.45 4.88 12.79
C LYS A 425 8.94 4.74 12.55
N MET A 426 8.49 4.92 11.31
CA MET A 426 7.08 4.72 10.97
C MET A 426 6.67 3.23 10.98
N ARG A 427 7.57 2.30 10.67
CA ARG A 427 7.32 0.86 10.82
C ARG A 427 7.23 0.45 12.28
N GLU A 428 8.11 0.97 13.13
CA GLU A 428 8.08 0.79 14.58
C GLU A 428 6.75 1.31 15.16
N PHE A 429 6.37 2.55 14.84
CA PHE A 429 5.07 3.13 15.22
C PHE A 429 3.88 2.28 14.73
N ALA A 430 3.88 1.89 13.45
CA ALA A 430 2.84 1.06 12.86
C ALA A 430 2.74 -0.34 13.48
N SER A 431 3.83 -0.87 14.06
CA SER A 431 3.82 -2.15 14.79
C SER A 431 3.06 -2.07 16.13
N GLY A 432 2.94 -0.87 16.70
CA GLY A 432 2.13 -0.61 17.90
C GLY A 432 0.61 -0.60 17.67
N ILE A 433 0.16 -0.54 16.41
CA ILE A 433 -1.26 -0.49 16.05
C ILE A 433 -1.93 -1.84 16.33
N LYS A 434 -2.82 -1.86 17.33
CA LYS A 434 -3.48 -3.07 17.80
C LYS A 434 -4.52 -3.56 16.79
N ARG A 435 -4.32 -4.78 16.27
CA ARG A 435 -5.27 -5.48 15.41
C ARG A 435 -5.39 -6.94 15.82
N ALA A 436 -6.56 -7.53 15.62
CA ALA A 436 -6.86 -8.90 16.05
C ALA A 436 -6.25 -10.01 15.16
N PHE A 437 -5.54 -9.64 14.10
CA PHE A 437 -5.03 -10.54 13.07
C PHE A 437 -3.78 -9.98 12.40
N GLY A 438 -2.93 -10.86 11.88
CA GLY A 438 -1.87 -10.48 10.95
C GLY A 438 -2.42 -10.31 9.52
N LEU A 439 -1.80 -9.44 8.73
CA LEU A 439 -2.13 -9.27 7.31
C LEU A 439 -0.90 -9.53 6.43
N ARG A 440 -1.13 -10.10 5.25
CA ARG A 440 -0.14 -10.25 4.18
C ARG A 440 -0.73 -9.75 2.86
N TYR A 441 0.02 -8.96 2.10
CA TYR A 441 -0.30 -8.76 0.68
C TYR A 441 0.26 -9.91 -0.16
N ASN A 442 -0.58 -10.49 -1.01
CA ASN A 442 -0.20 -11.49 -2.00
C ASN A 442 -0.13 -10.84 -3.40
N PRO A 443 1.08 -10.65 -3.97
CA PRO A 443 1.24 -9.94 -5.24
C PRO A 443 0.73 -10.74 -6.46
N TYR A 444 0.64 -12.07 -6.36
CA TYR A 444 0.18 -12.93 -7.46
C TYR A 444 -1.34 -12.87 -7.64
N THR A 445 -2.09 -12.87 -6.53
CA THR A 445 -3.56 -12.78 -6.51
C THR A 445 -4.08 -11.35 -6.36
N GLN A 446 -3.19 -10.38 -6.08
CA GLN A 446 -3.52 -8.99 -5.77
C GLN A 446 -4.56 -8.88 -4.63
N SER A 447 -4.38 -9.69 -3.59
CA SER A 447 -5.28 -9.81 -2.44
C SER A 447 -4.55 -9.61 -1.11
N VAL A 448 -5.32 -9.29 -0.08
CA VAL A 448 -4.86 -9.25 1.31
C VAL A 448 -5.37 -10.50 2.03
N ASP A 449 -4.41 -11.33 2.43
CA ASP A 449 -4.62 -12.57 3.17
C ASP A 449 -4.61 -12.25 4.66
N VAL A 450 -5.67 -12.68 5.37
CA VAL A 450 -5.82 -12.47 6.81
C VAL A 450 -5.31 -13.71 7.54
N LEU A 451 -4.25 -13.52 8.33
CA LEU A 451 -3.54 -14.58 9.05
C LEU A 451 -4.22 -14.79 10.42
N THR A 452 -5.30 -15.57 10.41
CA THR A 452 -6.17 -15.84 11.58
C THR A 452 -5.82 -17.11 12.34
N ASP A 453 -5.08 -18.03 11.72
CA ASP A 453 -4.90 -19.40 12.22
C ASP A 453 -3.53 -19.99 11.84
N ALA A 454 -3.14 -21.03 12.56
CA ALA A 454 -1.86 -21.70 12.39
C ALA A 454 -1.69 -22.37 11.00
N GLN A 455 -2.77 -22.74 10.31
CA GLN A 455 -2.65 -23.36 8.98
C GLN A 455 -2.23 -22.33 7.92
N LYS A 456 -2.87 -21.15 7.91
CA LYS A 456 -2.49 -20.02 7.04
C LYS A 456 -1.05 -19.56 7.32
N ILE A 457 -0.66 -19.47 8.59
CA ILE A 457 0.71 -19.12 8.99
C ILE A 457 1.71 -20.18 8.52
N THR A 458 1.39 -21.48 8.67
CA THR A 458 2.25 -22.59 8.22
C THR A 458 2.43 -22.58 6.70
N ALA A 459 1.37 -22.30 5.94
CA ALA A 459 1.44 -22.18 4.48
C ALA A 459 2.38 -21.03 4.06
N LEU A 460 2.26 -19.87 4.71
CA LEU A 460 3.17 -18.72 4.50
C LEU A 460 4.63 -19.07 4.83
N VAL A 461 4.89 -19.71 5.98
CA VAL A 461 6.25 -20.15 6.35
C VAL A 461 6.81 -21.14 5.33
N SER A 462 5.98 -22.03 4.77
CA SER A 462 6.41 -22.96 3.72
C SER A 462 6.76 -22.25 2.40
N GLU A 463 6.07 -21.17 2.05
CA GLU A 463 6.35 -20.34 0.87
C GLU A 463 7.68 -19.59 1.06
N LEU A 464 7.85 -18.90 2.20
CA LEU A 464 9.08 -18.19 2.56
C LEU A 464 10.30 -19.12 2.63
N ARG A 465 10.12 -20.39 3.03
CA ARG A 465 11.20 -21.39 2.97
C ARG A 465 11.69 -21.68 1.55
N GLY A 466 10.82 -21.52 0.54
CA GLY A 466 11.19 -21.57 -0.87
C GLY A 466 12.13 -20.43 -1.25
N ASP A 467 11.75 -19.19 -0.93
CA ASP A 467 12.55 -17.99 -1.21
C ASP A 467 13.89 -18.03 -0.47
N LEU A 468 13.90 -18.41 0.82
CA LEU A 468 15.14 -18.60 1.59
C LEU A 468 16.04 -19.69 0.98
N CYS A 469 15.48 -20.73 0.37
CA CYS A 469 16.25 -21.74 -0.35
C CYS A 469 16.87 -21.17 -1.64
N ILE A 470 16.17 -20.29 -2.36
CA ILE A 470 16.72 -19.58 -3.52
C ILE A 470 17.91 -18.71 -3.10
N VAL A 471 17.76 -17.91 -2.03
CA VAL A 471 18.83 -17.07 -1.48
C VAL A 471 20.04 -17.92 -1.04
N SER A 472 19.81 -19.00 -0.28
CA SER A 472 20.87 -19.92 0.15
C SER A 472 21.61 -20.58 -1.04
N ASN A 473 20.89 -20.97 -2.09
CA ASN A 473 21.49 -21.52 -3.31
C ASN A 473 22.28 -20.47 -4.11
N ALA A 474 21.85 -19.21 -4.10
CA ALA A 474 22.59 -18.11 -4.73
C ALA A 474 23.88 -17.80 -3.96
N LEU A 475 23.81 -17.70 -2.63
CA LEU A 475 24.96 -17.47 -1.77
C LEU A 475 26.03 -18.55 -1.95
N ARG A 476 25.63 -19.83 -1.97
CA ARG A 476 26.57 -20.94 -2.20
C ARG A 476 27.30 -20.81 -3.55
N LYS A 477 26.59 -20.50 -4.63
CA LYS A 477 27.19 -20.29 -5.97
C LYS A 477 28.16 -19.11 -6.01
N ILE A 478 27.88 -18.06 -5.26
CA ILE A 478 28.75 -16.89 -5.17
C ILE A 478 30.00 -17.24 -4.36
N GLN A 479 29.85 -17.93 -3.21
CA GLN A 479 30.96 -18.39 -2.39
C GLN A 479 31.88 -19.39 -3.13
N GLU A 480 31.34 -20.18 -4.06
CA GLU A 480 32.09 -21.05 -4.99
C GLU A 480 32.91 -20.26 -6.05
N GLN A 481 32.69 -18.95 -6.19
CA GLN A 481 33.32 -18.10 -7.21
C GLN A 481 34.12 -16.92 -6.63
N ASP A 482 33.79 -16.47 -5.41
CA ASP A 482 34.40 -15.33 -4.72
C ASP A 482 34.42 -15.59 -3.20
N GLU A 483 35.61 -15.91 -2.68
CA GLU A 483 35.83 -16.16 -1.25
C GLU A 483 35.73 -14.89 -0.38
N SER A 484 35.65 -13.69 -0.98
CA SER A 484 35.55 -12.42 -0.23
C SER A 484 34.14 -12.09 0.26
N VAL A 485 33.13 -12.87 -0.14
CA VAL A 485 31.73 -12.61 0.21
C VAL A 485 31.42 -13.09 1.63
N ASP A 486 31.08 -12.13 2.50
CA ASP A 486 30.68 -12.34 3.89
C ASP A 486 29.28 -12.99 3.98
N VAL A 487 29.24 -14.31 3.76
CA VAL A 487 28.03 -15.14 3.85
C VAL A 487 27.44 -15.13 5.27
N GLU A 488 28.27 -14.98 6.30
CA GLU A 488 27.83 -14.96 7.69
C GLU A 488 27.02 -13.69 8.01
N ARG A 489 27.45 -12.52 7.53
CA ARG A 489 26.66 -11.27 7.61
C ARG A 489 25.33 -11.38 6.86
N ILE A 490 25.29 -12.00 5.69
CA ILE A 490 24.05 -12.16 4.93
C ILE A 490 23.11 -13.17 5.62
N ALA A 491 23.63 -14.26 6.16
CA ALA A 491 22.86 -15.19 6.99
C ALA A 491 22.31 -14.52 8.26
N ASN A 492 23.07 -13.61 8.88
CA ASN A 492 22.63 -12.82 10.03
C ASN A 492 21.49 -11.84 9.69
N LEU A 493 21.41 -11.31 8.46
CA LEU A 493 20.25 -10.49 8.03
C LEU A 493 18.95 -11.33 8.00
N LEU A 494 19.05 -12.60 7.61
CA LEU A 494 17.90 -13.51 7.55
C LEU A 494 17.37 -13.92 8.94
N THR A 495 18.21 -13.90 9.98
CA THR A 495 17.82 -14.27 11.35
C THR A 495 17.51 -13.08 12.26
N LYS A 496 18.16 -11.92 12.06
CA LYS A 496 17.95 -10.74 12.92
C LYS A 496 16.75 -9.87 12.52
N GLY A 497 16.26 -9.98 11.29
CA GLY A 497 15.09 -9.22 10.80
C GLY A 497 13.74 -9.52 11.48
N CYS A 498 13.71 -10.37 12.51
CA CYS A 498 12.51 -10.74 13.28
C CYS A 498 12.51 -10.23 14.73
N ILE A 499 13.53 -9.47 15.17
CA ILE A 499 13.60 -8.92 16.53
C ILE A 499 13.75 -7.40 16.46
N ALA A 500 12.64 -6.69 16.66
CA ALA A 500 12.68 -5.27 16.98
C ALA A 500 13.50 -5.09 18.26
N SER A 501 14.54 -4.26 18.21
CA SER A 501 15.51 -4.14 19.29
C SER A 501 14.96 -3.31 20.46
N SER A 502 14.24 -3.95 21.37
CA SER A 502 13.97 -3.40 22.71
C SER A 502 15.28 -3.36 23.52
N SER A 503 16.12 -2.36 23.27
CA SER A 503 17.41 -2.17 23.96
C SER A 503 17.21 -1.59 25.37
N GLY A 504 16.61 -2.39 26.26
CA GLY A 504 16.74 -2.22 27.71
C GLY A 504 18.03 -2.88 28.18
N GLY A 505 19.00 -2.11 28.64
CA GLY A 505 20.33 -2.62 28.96
C GLY A 505 20.36 -3.56 30.17
N SER A 506 21.07 -4.69 30.04
CA SER A 506 21.55 -5.49 31.17
C SER A 506 22.89 -6.14 30.83
N SER A 507 23.88 -5.92 31.68
CA SER A 507 25.26 -6.41 31.53
C SER A 507 25.36 -7.95 31.59
N PRO A 508 26.36 -8.57 30.94
CA PRO A 508 26.57 -10.01 31.03
C PRO A 508 27.07 -10.43 32.44
N PRO A 509 26.61 -11.56 32.99
CA PRO A 509 27.09 -12.06 34.27
C PRO A 509 28.49 -12.70 34.13
N SER A 510 29.35 -12.45 35.11
CA SER A 510 30.68 -13.04 35.20
C SER A 510 30.64 -14.49 35.69
N SER A 511 31.19 -15.43 34.92
CA SER A 511 31.37 -16.83 35.34
C SER A 511 32.75 -17.03 35.98
N SER A 512 32.77 -17.23 37.29
CA SER A 512 33.98 -17.50 38.08
C SER A 512 34.63 -18.85 37.73
N SER A 513 35.92 -18.83 37.40
CA SER A 513 36.73 -20.04 37.25
C SER A 513 36.92 -20.75 38.59
N SER A 514 36.66 -22.06 38.62
CA SER A 514 37.05 -22.94 39.73
C SER A 514 37.72 -24.20 39.18
N ALA A 515 39.05 -24.20 39.17
CA ALA A 515 39.86 -25.36 38.83
C ALA A 515 40.99 -25.51 39.86
N GLN A 516 40.91 -26.54 40.69
CA GLN A 516 41.94 -26.87 41.66
C GLN A 516 42.54 -28.25 41.36
N GLN A 517 43.86 -28.34 41.59
CA GLN A 517 44.68 -29.56 41.67
C GLN A 517 44.99 -30.34 40.39
N ARG A 518 46.26 -30.28 39.98
CA ARG A 518 47.22 -31.37 40.31
C ARG A 518 48.67 -30.86 40.40
N ARG A 519 49.44 -31.41 41.34
CA ARG A 519 50.85 -31.10 41.62
C ARG A 519 51.80 -31.90 40.73
N ARG A 520 52.88 -31.25 40.27
CA ARG A 520 54.31 -31.69 40.30
C ARG A 520 55.13 -30.71 39.43
N GLN A 521 56.39 -30.32 39.64
CA GLN A 521 57.39 -30.34 40.74
C GLN A 521 58.75 -30.28 40.02
N LYS A 522 59.65 -29.33 40.41
CA LYS A 522 61.05 -29.16 39.92
C LYS A 522 61.19 -28.66 38.46
N ASN A 523 62.25 -27.93 38.05
CA ASN A 523 63.56 -27.58 38.66
C ASN A 523 64.18 -26.36 37.92
N TYR A 524 65.01 -25.52 38.60
CA TYR A 524 66.28 -24.89 38.14
C TYR A 524 66.23 -23.93 36.90
N ASP A 525 66.98 -22.83 36.73
CA ASP A 525 68.08 -22.14 37.47
C ASP A 525 68.15 -20.64 37.04
N ASP A 526 69.03 -19.84 37.67
CA ASP A 526 69.88 -18.69 37.19
C ASP A 526 69.50 -17.93 35.88
N ASP A 527 69.73 -16.63 35.66
CA ASP A 527 70.42 -15.50 36.33
C ASP A 527 70.00 -14.18 35.58
N SER A 528 70.33 -12.93 35.91
CA SER A 528 71.00 -12.25 37.05
C SER A 528 70.68 -10.73 37.04
N ASP A 529 71.31 -9.97 37.94
CA ASP A 529 71.84 -8.58 37.83
C ASP A 529 71.67 -7.73 36.54
N SER A 530 71.60 -6.40 36.59
CA SER A 530 71.58 -5.45 37.73
C SER A 530 71.13 -4.03 37.28
N SER A 531 71.06 -3.13 38.26
CA SER A 531 71.19 -1.65 38.22
C SER A 531 72.08 -1.07 37.09
N SER A 532 72.06 0.22 36.73
CA SER A 532 71.70 1.47 37.44
C SER A 532 71.96 2.64 36.47
N ASP A 533 71.27 3.79 36.65
CA ASP A 533 71.82 5.17 36.69
C ASP A 533 72.68 5.69 35.49
N ASP A 534 72.80 6.98 35.12
CA ASP A 534 72.19 8.26 35.50
C ASP A 534 72.62 9.30 34.42
N ASP A 535 72.05 10.52 34.42
CA ASP A 535 72.66 11.81 33.98
C ASP A 535 73.16 12.00 32.50
N ASP A 536 73.29 13.20 31.91
CA ASP A 536 72.59 14.51 32.00
C ASP A 536 73.04 15.38 30.77
N ASP A 537 72.71 16.69 30.76
CA ASP A 537 73.30 17.81 29.98
C ASP A 537 72.89 18.05 28.50
N ASP A 538 72.04 19.08 28.30
CA ASP A 538 72.29 20.37 27.59
C ASP A 538 73.22 20.40 26.34
N ASP A 539 72.96 21.15 25.26
CA ASP A 539 72.62 22.59 25.25
C ASP A 539 72.12 23.11 23.86
N ASP A 540 71.56 24.32 23.87
CA ASP A 540 71.11 25.28 22.83
C ASP A 540 71.37 25.03 21.31
N SER A 541 70.35 25.26 20.46
CA SER A 541 70.14 26.59 19.82
C SER A 541 69.14 26.66 18.64
N ASP A 542 68.55 27.87 18.53
CA ASP A 542 68.08 28.60 17.32
C ASP A 542 66.59 28.53 16.89
N ALA A 543 66.11 29.65 16.33
CA ALA A 543 64.71 30.10 16.41
C ALA A 543 64.09 30.53 15.07
N SER A 544 62.75 30.43 14.93
CA SER A 544 61.87 31.48 14.34
C SER A 544 60.37 31.11 14.35
N PRO A 545 59.43 32.08 14.42
CA PRO A 545 58.01 31.79 14.66
C PRO A 545 57.06 32.05 13.46
N ASN A 546 55.85 31.47 13.59
CA ASN A 546 54.56 31.93 13.06
C ASN A 546 54.44 32.41 11.59
N ARG A 547 53.81 31.57 10.75
CA ARG A 547 53.32 31.96 9.42
C ARG A 547 51.79 31.90 9.24
N ASP A 548 51.08 31.15 10.07
CA ASP A 548 49.67 30.81 9.79
C ASP A 548 48.65 31.77 10.43
N GLU A 549 48.95 32.39 11.57
CA GLU A 549 48.03 33.34 12.22
C GLU A 549 47.82 34.63 11.39
N LYS A 550 48.82 35.03 10.59
CA LYS A 550 48.74 36.26 9.78
C LYS A 550 47.81 36.13 8.56
N GLN A 551 47.67 34.92 8.00
CA GLN A 551 46.75 34.68 6.88
C GLN A 551 45.27 34.62 7.30
N GLN A 552 44.96 34.34 8.57
CA GLN A 552 43.58 34.33 9.05
C GLN A 552 43.02 35.75 9.31
N GLN A 553 43.84 36.70 9.78
CA GLN A 553 43.39 38.08 10.01
C GLN A 553 43.16 38.86 8.71
N GLU A 554 44.07 38.77 7.72
CA GLU A 554 43.91 39.47 6.43
C GLU A 554 42.65 38.99 5.67
N LYS A 555 42.26 37.72 5.84
CA LYS A 555 41.07 37.15 5.19
C LYS A 555 39.75 37.58 5.84
N GLN A 556 39.74 37.89 7.14
CA GLN A 556 38.54 38.41 7.82
C GLN A 556 38.30 39.89 7.48
N GLN A 557 39.35 40.68 7.29
CA GLN A 557 39.22 42.11 6.97
C GLN A 557 38.67 42.34 5.55
N SER A 558 39.08 41.51 4.58
CA SER A 558 38.56 41.53 3.20
C SER A 558 37.05 41.27 3.09
N ILE A 559 36.47 40.46 3.98
CA ILE A 559 35.04 40.10 3.95
C ILE A 559 34.17 41.23 4.52
N ALA A 560 34.71 42.02 5.46
CA ALA A 560 34.02 43.17 6.03
C ALA A 560 33.85 44.32 5.01
N GLU A 561 34.87 44.59 4.20
CA GLU A 561 34.82 45.68 3.21
C GLU A 561 33.87 45.37 2.04
N ALA A 562 33.80 44.11 1.59
CA ALA A 562 32.88 43.68 0.54
C ALA A 562 31.39 43.84 0.92
N SER A 563 31.06 43.77 2.21
CA SER A 563 29.68 43.86 2.73
C SER A 563 29.15 45.31 2.79
N SER A 564 30.01 46.32 2.65
CA SER A 564 29.61 47.74 2.68
C SER A 564 29.13 48.27 1.33
N SER A 565 29.48 47.61 0.21
CA SER A 565 29.25 48.13 -1.15
C SER A 565 27.87 47.79 -1.76
N TYR A 566 26.98 47.13 -1.01
CA TYR A 566 25.64 46.71 -1.47
C TYR A 566 24.47 47.42 -0.75
N LYS A 567 24.70 48.66 -0.29
CA LYS A 567 23.65 49.61 0.12
C LYS A 567 23.93 51.01 -0.44
N ALA A 568 23.60 51.19 -1.72
CA ALA A 568 23.41 52.48 -2.40
C ALA A 568 22.31 52.31 -3.46
#